data_AF-A0A8K0DE69-F1
#
_entry.id   AF-A0A8K0DE69-F1
#
_cell.length_a   1.000
_cell.length_b   1.000
_cell.length_c   1.000
_cell.angle_alpha   90.00
_cell.angle_beta   90.00
_cell.angle_gamma   90.00
#
_symmetry.space_group_name_H-M   'P 1'
#
loop_
_entity.id
_entity.type
_entity.pdbx_description
1 polymer ?
#
loop_
_entity_poly.entity_id
_entity_poly.type
_entity_poly.pdbx_seq_one_letter_code
_entity_poly.pdbx_strand_id
1 'polypeptide(L)'
;MINNNHYVSAYGITHRLLFIQVAEALQCKWDKGWIDQKVKTYCSYIYWEALFNSKCEFLKEFDDLFLEQVFLCGYEGFMEFMTRRWMEHVLSIQTNDGCFGIFLKRGFRKIELRRKKREANLMKFGCLDHTTGLGAAVLSLFLRFLDNKPNSVSL
;
A
#
# COMPACT_ATOMS: atom_id res chain seq x y z
N MET A 1 11.63 29.14 -6.83
CA MET A 1 10.62 28.31 -7.51
C MET A 1 11.33 27.08 -8.06
N ILE A 2 11.25 25.94 -7.36
CA ILE A 2 11.94 24.71 -7.79
C ILE A 2 11.05 24.03 -8.83
N ASN A 3 11.60 23.87 -10.03
CA ASN A 3 10.96 23.26 -11.19
C ASN A 3 10.84 21.74 -10.93
N ASN A 4 9.67 21.30 -10.45
CA ASN A 4 9.43 19.97 -9.86
C ASN A 4 8.88 18.94 -10.86
N ASN A 5 9.39 18.95 -12.09
CA ASN A 5 8.86 18.09 -13.17
C ASN A 5 9.53 16.71 -13.26
N HIS A 6 10.03 16.16 -12.14
CA HIS A 6 10.38 14.75 -12.05
C HIS A 6 9.16 13.98 -11.53
N TYR A 7 8.53 13.21 -12.42
CA TYR A 7 7.59 12.17 -12.03
C TYR A 7 8.34 11.17 -11.14
N VAL A 8 7.97 11.10 -9.87
CA VAL A 8 8.53 10.12 -8.94
C VAL A 8 7.51 9.01 -8.82
N SER A 9 7.81 7.82 -9.33
CA SER A 9 6.93 6.66 -9.36
C SER A 9 6.99 5.82 -8.07
N ALA A 10 6.11 4.83 -7.96
CA ALA A 10 6.15 3.79 -6.93
C ALA A 10 6.13 4.40 -5.51
N TYR A 11 7.08 4.01 -4.65
CA TYR A 11 7.18 4.52 -3.28
C TYR A 11 7.22 6.05 -3.22
N GLY A 12 7.76 6.74 -4.23
CA GLY A 12 7.87 8.19 -4.16
C GLY A 12 6.52 8.92 -4.23
N ILE A 13 5.63 8.53 -5.15
CA ILE A 13 4.28 9.10 -5.20
C ILE A 13 3.40 8.57 -4.08
N THR A 14 3.56 7.29 -3.74
CA THR A 14 2.84 6.62 -2.64
C THR A 14 3.16 7.31 -1.30
N HIS A 15 4.43 7.60 -1.02
CA HIS A 15 4.84 8.32 0.19
C HIS A 15 4.44 9.80 0.18
N ARG A 16 4.32 10.45 -0.99
CA ARG A 16 3.76 11.82 -1.05
C ARG A 16 2.31 11.84 -0.55
N LEU A 17 1.51 10.83 -0.89
CA LEU A 17 0.17 10.66 -0.33
C LEU A 17 0.23 10.37 1.17
N LEU A 18 1.11 9.47 1.62
CA LEU A 18 1.30 9.20 3.05
C LEU A 18 1.63 10.47 3.83
N PHE A 19 2.50 11.34 3.31
CA PHE A 19 2.84 12.60 3.99
C PHE A 19 1.67 13.58 4.06
N ILE A 20 0.78 13.60 3.07
CA ILE A 20 -0.49 14.35 3.15
C ILE A 20 -1.34 13.80 4.29
N GLN A 21 -1.57 12.49 4.32
CA GLN A 21 -2.39 11.83 5.35
C GLN A 21 -1.83 12.01 6.76
N VAL A 22 -0.50 11.93 6.93
CA VAL A 22 0.16 12.21 8.20
C VAL A 22 -0.01 13.67 8.61
N ALA A 23 0.12 14.61 7.67
CA ALA A 23 -0.10 16.03 7.96
C ALA A 23 -1.56 16.30 8.39
N GLU A 24 -2.53 15.65 7.76
CA GLU A 24 -3.95 15.73 8.15
C GLU A 24 -4.20 15.10 9.53
N ALA A 25 -3.62 13.92 9.81
CA ALA A 25 -3.70 13.28 11.12
C ALA A 25 -3.10 14.13 12.24
N LEU A 26 -2.05 14.90 11.93
CA LEU A 26 -1.42 15.88 12.83
C LEU A 26 -2.15 17.24 12.85
N GLN A 27 -3.29 17.36 12.16
CA GLN A 27 -4.10 18.58 12.08
C GLN A 27 -3.32 19.80 11.56
N CYS A 28 -2.36 19.58 10.65
CA CYS A 28 -1.65 20.65 9.97
C CYS A 28 -2.64 21.52 9.17
N LYS A 29 -2.45 22.84 9.20
CA LYS A 29 -3.31 23.80 8.51
C LYS A 29 -2.90 23.95 7.05
N TRP A 30 -3.49 23.18 6.16
CA TRP A 30 -3.30 23.27 4.71
C TRP A 30 -4.61 23.64 4.00
N ASP A 31 -4.48 24.10 2.77
CA ASP A 31 -5.65 24.37 1.93
C ASP A 31 -6.33 23.04 1.53
N LYS A 32 -7.61 22.90 1.90
CA LYS A 32 -8.36 21.66 1.65
C LYS A 32 -8.54 21.39 0.16
N GLY A 33 -8.79 22.44 -0.65
CA GLY A 33 -8.94 22.29 -2.10
C GLY A 33 -7.65 21.76 -2.75
N TRP A 34 -6.51 22.24 -2.29
CA TRP A 34 -5.19 21.75 -2.70
C TRP A 34 -4.98 20.29 -2.27
N ILE A 35 -5.32 19.91 -1.03
CA ILE A 35 -5.23 18.53 -0.55
C ILE A 35 -6.07 17.61 -1.44
N ASP A 36 -7.36 17.91 -1.60
CA ASP A 36 -8.29 17.10 -2.39
C ASP A 36 -7.79 16.92 -3.83
N GLN A 37 -7.26 17.99 -4.42
CA GLN A 37 -6.68 17.94 -5.76
C GLN A 37 -5.44 17.04 -5.81
N LYS A 38 -4.55 17.12 -4.81
CA LYS A 38 -3.34 16.30 -4.74
C LYS A 38 -3.64 14.83 -4.49
N VAL A 39 -4.54 14.53 -3.57
CA VAL A 39 -5.02 13.17 -3.31
C VAL A 39 -5.58 12.54 -4.59
N LYS A 40 -6.50 13.23 -5.28
CA LYS A 40 -7.03 12.76 -6.58
C LYS A 40 -5.95 12.52 -7.62
N THR A 41 -5.01 13.46 -7.74
CA THR A 41 -3.90 13.35 -8.69
C THR A 41 -3.01 12.15 -8.36
N TYR A 42 -2.61 12.00 -7.10
CA TYR A 42 -1.73 10.93 -6.66
C TYR A 42 -2.39 9.57 -6.77
N CYS A 43 -3.65 9.42 -6.33
CA CYS A 43 -4.36 8.17 -6.46
C CYS A 43 -4.65 7.77 -7.91
N SER A 44 -4.80 8.73 -8.82
CA SER A 44 -4.89 8.42 -10.26
C SER A 44 -3.60 7.78 -10.80
N TYR A 45 -2.43 8.32 -10.43
CA TYR A 45 -1.14 7.77 -10.84
C TYR A 45 -0.84 6.43 -10.15
N ILE A 46 -1.09 6.35 -8.84
CA ILE A 46 -0.92 5.12 -8.05
C ILE A 46 -1.80 4.00 -8.62
N TYR A 47 -3.05 4.29 -8.96
CA TYR A 47 -3.95 3.31 -9.57
C TYR A 47 -3.42 2.81 -10.90
N TRP A 48 -2.88 3.70 -11.74
CA TRP A 48 -2.28 3.32 -13.01
C TRP A 48 -1.07 2.38 -12.82
N GLU A 49 -0.20 2.66 -11.85
CA GLU A 49 0.93 1.80 -11.50
C GLU A 49 0.48 0.43 -10.97
N ALA A 50 -0.46 0.41 -10.02
CA ALA A 50 -1.01 -0.81 -9.43
C ALA A 50 -1.72 -1.68 -10.50
N LEU A 51 -2.48 -1.05 -11.39
CA LEU A 51 -3.17 -1.73 -12.49
C LEU A 51 -2.16 -2.35 -13.47
N PHE A 52 -1.10 -1.63 -13.81
CA PHE A 52 -0.05 -2.16 -14.68
C PHE A 52 0.64 -3.36 -14.04
N ASN A 53 1.03 -3.26 -12.76
CA ASN A 53 1.64 -4.36 -12.02
C ASN A 53 0.71 -5.57 -11.90
N SER A 54 -0.59 -5.33 -11.67
CA SER A 54 -1.60 -6.38 -11.62
C SER A 54 -1.72 -7.14 -12.95
N LYS A 55 -1.65 -6.44 -14.09
CA LYS A 55 -1.68 -7.07 -15.43
C LYS A 55 -0.47 -7.97 -15.69
N CYS A 56 0.66 -7.73 -15.02
CA CYS A 56 1.86 -8.55 -15.07
C CYS A 56 1.92 -9.62 -13.96
N GLU A 57 0.76 -10.16 -13.57
CA GLU A 57 0.61 -11.25 -12.58
C GLU A 57 1.09 -10.96 -11.15
N PHE A 58 1.25 -9.68 -10.78
CA PHE A 58 1.77 -9.27 -9.47
C PHE A 58 3.14 -9.87 -9.15
N LEU A 59 4.20 -9.10 -9.44
CA LEU A 59 5.56 -9.49 -9.06
C LEU A 59 5.72 -9.35 -7.54
N LYS A 60 6.12 -10.43 -6.87
CA LYS A 60 6.21 -10.52 -5.40
C LYS A 60 7.07 -9.41 -4.78
N GLU A 61 8.07 -8.95 -5.52
CA GLU A 61 8.94 -7.83 -5.14
C GLU A 61 8.17 -6.50 -4.95
N PHE A 62 6.95 -6.40 -5.48
CA PHE A 62 6.06 -5.25 -5.38
C PHE A 62 4.88 -5.46 -4.42
N ASP A 63 4.80 -6.58 -3.71
CA ASP A 63 3.67 -6.84 -2.78
C ASP A 63 3.60 -5.79 -1.66
N ASP A 64 4.76 -5.34 -1.15
CA ASP A 64 4.85 -4.26 -0.15
C ASP A 64 4.27 -2.95 -0.70
N LEU A 65 4.79 -2.51 -1.85
CA LEU A 65 4.29 -1.33 -2.54
C LEU A 65 2.79 -1.46 -2.86
N PHE A 66 2.33 -2.62 -3.30
CA PHE A 66 0.93 -2.84 -3.63
C PHE A 66 0.02 -2.71 -2.40
N LEU A 67 0.44 -3.26 -1.25
CA LEU A 67 -0.28 -3.08 0.01
C LEU A 67 -0.35 -1.60 0.42
N GLU A 68 0.76 -0.85 0.30
CA GLU A 68 0.75 0.60 0.53
C GLU A 68 -0.23 1.33 -0.40
N GLN A 69 -0.18 1.03 -1.69
CA GLN A 69 -1.02 1.67 -2.70
C GLN A 69 -2.52 1.41 -2.46
N VAL A 70 -2.89 0.16 -2.18
CA VAL A 70 -4.27 -0.23 -1.85
C VAL A 70 -4.73 0.43 -0.56
N PHE A 71 -3.89 0.44 0.48
CA PHE A 71 -4.25 1.03 1.76
C PHE A 71 -4.44 2.54 1.65
N LEU A 72 -3.43 3.27 1.16
CA LEU A 72 -3.43 4.72 1.22
C LEU A 72 -4.54 5.31 0.33
N CYS A 73 -4.72 4.82 -0.90
CA CYS A 73 -5.80 5.31 -1.75
C CYS A 73 -7.18 4.74 -1.38
N GLY A 74 -7.24 3.51 -0.89
CA GLY A 74 -8.48 2.94 -0.37
C GLY A 74 -9.01 3.71 0.85
N TYR A 75 -8.12 4.19 1.72
CA TYR A 75 -8.45 5.03 2.87
C TYR A 75 -9.07 6.38 2.46
N GLU A 76 -8.59 6.97 1.36
CA GLU A 76 -9.15 8.18 0.74
C GLU A 76 -10.50 7.95 0.03
N GLY A 77 -10.99 6.70 -0.03
CA GLY A 77 -12.28 6.35 -0.62
C GLY A 77 -12.25 5.99 -2.10
N PHE A 78 -11.08 5.74 -2.69
CA PHE A 78 -10.96 5.25 -4.07
C PHE A 78 -11.24 3.74 -4.12
N MET A 79 -12.49 3.39 -4.45
CA MET A 79 -12.99 2.02 -4.39
C MET A 79 -12.50 1.13 -5.54
N GLU A 80 -11.87 1.73 -6.55
CA GLU A 80 -11.22 1.03 -7.66
C GLU A 80 -10.10 0.10 -7.18
N PHE A 81 -9.57 0.32 -5.97
CA PHE A 81 -8.59 -0.54 -5.32
C PHE A 81 -9.20 -1.81 -4.67
N MET A 82 -10.52 -1.93 -4.62
CA MET A 82 -11.25 -2.99 -3.92
C MET A 82 -11.81 -4.06 -4.88
N THR A 83 -11.08 -4.36 -5.96
CA THR A 83 -11.52 -5.40 -6.91
C THR A 83 -11.36 -6.80 -6.30
N ARG A 84 -12.20 -7.75 -6.71
CA ARG A 84 -12.10 -9.16 -6.31
C ARG A 84 -10.70 -9.73 -6.54
N ARG A 85 -10.12 -9.46 -7.72
CA ARG A 85 -8.76 -9.89 -8.09
C ARG A 85 -7.70 -9.37 -7.11
N TRP A 86 -7.84 -8.12 -6.66
CA TRP A 86 -6.87 -7.49 -5.77
C TRP A 86 -7.01 -8.01 -4.34
N MET A 87 -8.24 -8.28 -3.90
CA MET A 87 -8.49 -8.98 -2.63
C MET A 87 -7.90 -10.39 -2.64
N GLU A 88 -8.14 -11.16 -3.70
CA GLU A 88 -7.59 -12.51 -3.87
C GLU A 88 -6.05 -12.47 -3.85
N HIS A 89 -5.43 -11.48 -4.49
CA HIS A 89 -3.97 -11.30 -4.44
C HIS A 89 -3.47 -11.05 -3.01
N VAL A 90 -4.06 -10.10 -2.28
CA VAL A 90 -3.66 -9.79 -0.90
C VAL A 90 -3.84 -11.01 0.02
N LEU A 91 -4.93 -11.77 -0.14
CA LEU A 91 -5.11 -13.01 0.60
C LEU A 91 -4.07 -14.08 0.23
N SER A 92 -3.65 -14.14 -1.04
CA SER A 92 -2.66 -15.12 -1.49
C SER A 92 -1.25 -14.87 -0.96
N ILE A 93 -0.92 -13.62 -0.57
CA ILE A 93 0.37 -13.24 0.00
C ILE A 93 0.38 -13.30 1.54
N GLN A 94 -0.77 -13.53 2.17
CA GLN A 94 -0.85 -13.81 3.59
C GLN A 94 -0.24 -15.20 3.88
N THR A 95 0.61 -15.28 4.91
CA THR A 95 1.18 -16.55 5.37
C THR A 95 0.14 -17.40 6.10
N ASN A 96 0.41 -18.69 6.27
CA ASN A 96 -0.43 -19.59 7.07
C ASN A 96 -0.56 -19.14 8.54
N ASP A 97 0.41 -18.39 9.06
CA ASP A 97 0.39 -17.82 10.41
C ASP A 97 -0.41 -16.50 10.48
N GLY A 98 -1.03 -16.09 9.37
CA GLY A 98 -1.90 -14.91 9.26
C GLY A 98 -1.15 -13.58 9.09
N CYS A 99 0.18 -13.60 9.09
CA CYS A 99 1.00 -12.41 8.91
C CYS A 99 1.42 -12.20 7.46
N PHE A 100 2.02 -11.05 7.17
CA PHE A 100 2.52 -10.72 5.84
C PHE A 100 4.04 -10.54 5.92
N GLY A 101 4.75 -11.15 4.98
CA GLY A 101 6.18 -10.98 4.82
C GLY A 101 6.54 -10.98 3.36
N ILE A 102 7.39 -10.04 2.95
CA ILE A 102 8.03 -10.15 1.63
C ILE A 102 8.93 -11.37 1.71
N PHE A 103 8.64 -12.39 0.91
CA PHE A 103 9.53 -13.54 0.76
C PHE A 103 10.91 -12.99 0.42
N LEU A 104 11.83 -13.02 1.39
CA LEU A 104 13.25 -12.76 1.20
C LEU A 104 13.80 -13.91 0.35
N LYS A 105 13.41 -13.99 -0.93
CA LYS A 105 14.03 -14.81 -1.97
C LYS A 105 15.35 -14.16 -2.37
N ARG A 106 16.24 -14.06 -1.40
CA ARG A 106 17.68 -14.06 -1.56
C ARG A 106 18.17 -14.54 -0.22
N GLY A 107 18.70 -15.75 -0.17
CA GLY A 107 19.39 -16.24 1.01
C GLY A 107 20.34 -15.16 1.47
N PHE A 108 19.97 -14.46 2.54
CA PHE A 108 20.84 -13.51 3.19
C PHE A 108 21.88 -14.38 3.87
N ARG A 109 22.95 -14.67 3.10
CA ARG A 109 24.29 -14.58 3.69
C ARG A 109 24.24 -13.32 4.53
N LYS A 110 24.49 -13.53 5.81
CA LYS A 110 24.63 -12.55 6.86
C LYS A 110 25.69 -11.53 6.45
N ILE A 111 25.40 -10.67 5.49
CA ILE A 111 26.20 -9.49 5.20
C ILE A 111 25.86 -8.60 6.37
N GLU A 112 26.77 -8.55 7.34
CA GLU A 112 26.81 -7.55 8.39
C GLU A 112 26.87 -6.16 7.73
N LEU A 113 25.72 -5.66 7.29
CA LEU A 113 25.57 -4.26 6.92
C LEU A 113 25.76 -3.48 8.22
N ARG A 114 26.95 -2.89 8.38
CA ARG A 114 27.40 -2.04 9.50
C ARG A 114 26.46 -0.88 9.84
N ARG A 115 25.42 -0.64 9.05
CA ARG A 115 24.27 0.18 9.39
C ARG A 115 23.03 -0.71 9.41
N LYS A 116 22.46 -0.95 10.59
CA LYS A 116 21.05 -1.34 10.71
C LYS A 116 20.25 -0.21 10.07
N LYS A 117 19.79 -0.41 8.84
CA LYS A 117 18.70 0.41 8.29
C LYS A 117 17.52 0.22 9.28
N ARG A 118 16.72 1.27 9.52
CA ARG A 118 15.49 1.16 10.34
C ARG A 118 14.43 0.36 9.56
N GLU A 119 14.82 -0.77 8.98
CA GLU A 119 13.98 -1.66 8.20
C GLU A 119 13.23 -2.58 9.16
N ALA A 120 11.93 -2.70 8.91
CA ALA A 120 10.92 -3.55 9.54
C ALA A 120 11.44 -4.57 10.58
N ASN A 121 10.85 -4.56 11.76
CA ASN A 121 11.17 -5.55 12.78
C ASN A 121 10.69 -6.93 12.33
N LEU A 122 11.63 -7.88 12.32
CA LEU A 122 11.32 -9.29 12.15
C LEU A 122 10.57 -9.80 13.38
N MET A 123 9.34 -10.22 13.16
CA MET A 123 8.49 -10.88 14.13
C MET A 123 8.70 -12.40 14.08
N LYS A 124 8.07 -13.13 15.02
CA LYS A 124 8.09 -14.61 15.01
C LYS A 124 7.55 -15.14 13.67
N PHE A 125 7.99 -16.35 13.29
CA PHE A 125 7.53 -17.04 12.07
C PHE A 125 7.89 -16.37 10.73
N GLY A 126 8.89 -15.47 10.72
CA GLY A 126 9.35 -14.80 9.50
C GLY A 126 8.47 -13.63 9.06
N CYS A 127 7.55 -13.22 9.92
CA CYS A 127 6.68 -12.07 9.73
C CYS A 127 7.47 -10.75 9.82
N LEU A 128 7.06 -9.73 9.07
CA LEU A 128 7.59 -8.37 9.19
C LEU A 128 6.48 -7.44 9.70
N ASP A 129 6.80 -6.62 10.69
CA ASP A 129 5.84 -5.71 11.33
C ASP A 129 5.20 -4.71 10.35
N HIS A 130 6.00 -4.10 9.48
CA HIS A 130 5.58 -3.14 8.46
C HIS A 130 4.53 -3.74 7.52
N THR A 131 4.87 -4.82 6.83
CA THR A 131 3.96 -5.47 5.88
C THR A 131 2.77 -6.11 6.57
N THR A 132 2.94 -6.63 7.78
CA THR A 132 1.82 -7.17 8.56
C THR A 132 0.84 -6.06 8.95
N GLY A 133 1.35 -4.89 9.36
CA GLY A 133 0.54 -3.72 9.62
C GLY A 133 -0.21 -3.23 8.38
N LEU A 134 0.47 -3.15 7.24
CA LEU A 134 -0.16 -2.81 5.96
C LEU A 134 -1.23 -3.82 5.56
N GLY A 135 -0.93 -5.12 5.62
CA GLY A 135 -1.87 -6.19 5.32
C GLY A 135 -3.11 -6.12 6.21
N ALA A 136 -2.96 -5.92 7.52
CA ALA A 136 -4.07 -5.74 8.44
C ALA A 136 -4.93 -4.52 8.09
N ALA A 137 -4.30 -3.40 7.71
CA ALA A 137 -4.99 -2.19 7.30
C ALA A 137 -5.79 -2.40 6.00
N VAL A 138 -5.20 -3.05 5.00
CA VAL A 138 -5.88 -3.40 3.73
C VAL A 138 -7.05 -4.35 3.98
N LEU A 139 -6.86 -5.41 4.76
CA LEU A 139 -7.94 -6.34 5.10
C LEU A 139 -9.10 -5.63 5.82
N SER A 140 -8.80 -4.66 6.69
CA SER A 140 -9.82 -3.85 7.35
C SER A 140 -10.62 -3.01 6.34
N LEU A 141 -9.97 -2.44 5.32
CA LEU A 141 -10.66 -1.73 4.23
C LEU A 141 -11.54 -2.68 3.41
N PHE A 142 -11.05 -3.88 3.08
CA PHE A 142 -11.85 -4.87 2.35
C PHE A 142 -13.09 -5.30 3.13
N LEU A 143 -12.94 -5.60 4.42
CA LEU A 143 -14.08 -5.94 5.28
C LEU A 143 -15.11 -4.80 5.30
N ARG A 144 -14.66 -3.55 5.47
CA ARG A 144 -15.54 -2.38 5.44
C ARG A 144 -16.22 -2.21 4.08
N PHE A 145 -15.54 -2.46 2.97
CA PHE A 145 -16.14 -2.38 1.64
C PHE A 145 -17.20 -3.47 1.42
N LEU A 146 -16.93 -4.70 1.85
CA LEU A 146 -17.86 -5.82 1.72
C LEU A 146 -19.10 -5.64 2.59
N ASP A 147 -18.95 -5.12 3.81
CA ASP A 147 -20.07 -4.81 4.72
C ASP A 147 -20.99 -3.72 4.16
N ASN A 148 -20.42 -2.70 3.50
CA ASN A 148 -21.18 -1.60 2.92
C ASN A 148 -21.69 -1.88 1.49
N LYS A 149 -21.46 -3.07 0.92
CA LYS A 149 -21.98 -3.41 -0.40
C LYS A 149 -23.49 -3.68 -0.30
N PRO A 150 -24.35 -2.99 -1.09
CA PRO A 150 -25.74 -3.39 -1.19
C PRO A 150 -25.83 -4.83 -1.73
N ASN A 151 -26.74 -5.62 -1.18
CA ASN A 151 -26.95 -7.08 -1.42
C ASN A 151 -27.27 -7.49 -2.88
N SER A 152 -26.97 -6.67 -3.88
CA SER A 152 -27.40 -6.84 -5.28
C SER A 152 -26.28 -7.14 -6.28
N VAL A 153 -25.07 -7.48 -5.85
CA VAL A 153 -24.01 -7.92 -6.76
C VAL A 153 -23.39 -9.23 -6.27
N SER A 154 -23.91 -10.33 -6.79
CA SER A 154 -23.36 -11.68 -6.64
C SER A 154 -21.92 -11.75 -7.19
N LEU A 155 -21.03 -12.38 -6.43
CA LEU A 155 -19.64 -12.70 -6.79
C LEU A 155 -19.55 -13.72 -7.94
#